data_AF-A0A1L5PVS4-F1
#
_entry.id   AF-A0A1L5PVS4-F1
#
_cell.length_a   1.000
_cell.length_b   1.000
_cell.length_c   1.000
_cell.angle_alpha   90.00
_cell.angle_beta   90.00
_cell.angle_gamma   90.00
#
_symmetry.space_group_name_H-M   'P 1'
#
loop_
_entity.id
_entity.type
_entity.pdbx_description
1 polymer ?
#
loop_
_entity_poly.entity_id
_entity_poly.type
_entity_poly.pdbx_seq_one_letter_code
_entity_poly.pdbx_strand_id
1 'polypeptide(L)'
;MLRCMEMLGARRTEISLLKVNDIYSALNNGYLRVATLKRRDKTGTLGSSFEKIPKREIPISRTDAKLLADFVTYSRAPLAKKLNVTHDYLFLNENTGERLTPNTFTTEVRKIAKLAGVLETVSPHLFRHRFITKIFVAEILKVKADSLGDFNRAILDTESLKRKVQELTGHRSPESLDRYIHIAWDEAMGLTNALPKIQTHIEIDSIREQAVSLLATLANEGAPSRETRALLDLLTSFEALL
;
A
#
# COMPACT_ATOMS: atom_id res chain seq x y z
N MET A 1 -2.72 -13.06 5.37
CA MET A 1 -1.46 -13.37 4.64
C MET A 1 -1.14 -12.38 3.53
N LEU A 2 -1.95 -12.29 2.46
CA LEU A 2 -1.67 -11.40 1.30
C LEU A 2 -1.47 -9.95 1.70
N ARG A 3 -2.35 -9.43 2.58
CA ARG A 3 -2.23 -8.08 3.11
C ARG A 3 -0.88 -7.80 3.77
N CYS A 4 -0.31 -8.77 4.50
CA CYS A 4 1.02 -8.61 5.08
C CYS A 4 2.13 -8.50 4.03
N MET A 5 2.01 -9.23 2.92
CA MET A 5 2.97 -9.13 1.81
C MET A 5 2.89 -7.75 1.15
N GLU A 6 1.67 -7.27 0.92
CA GLU A 6 1.40 -5.97 0.30
C GLU A 6 1.88 -4.80 1.18
N MET A 7 1.47 -4.76 2.44
CA MET A 7 1.68 -3.59 3.31
C MET A 7 3.11 -3.48 3.84
N LEU A 8 3.82 -4.61 4.01
CA LEU A 8 5.18 -4.62 4.58
C LEU A 8 6.27 -4.66 3.51
N GLY A 9 5.92 -5.07 2.28
CA GLY A 9 6.90 -5.45 1.25
C GLY A 9 7.92 -6.49 1.73
N ALA A 10 7.60 -7.24 2.78
CA ALA A 10 8.51 -8.17 3.44
C ALA A 10 8.67 -9.44 2.61
N ARG A 11 9.85 -10.06 2.68
CA ARG A 11 10.08 -11.36 2.02
C ARG A 11 9.25 -12.44 2.69
N ARG A 12 8.86 -13.47 1.94
CA ARG A 12 8.15 -14.65 2.49
C ARG A 12 8.81 -15.25 3.74
N THR A 13 10.14 -15.24 3.81
CA THR A 13 10.90 -15.69 4.97
C THR A 13 10.75 -14.74 6.17
N GLU A 14 10.75 -13.43 5.94
CA GLU A 14 10.54 -12.40 6.97
C GLU A 14 9.10 -12.47 7.52
N ILE A 15 8.11 -12.63 6.64
CA ILE A 15 6.69 -12.79 7.00
C ILE A 15 6.47 -14.06 7.81
N SER A 16 7.14 -15.15 7.44
CA SER A 16 7.05 -16.40 8.19
C SER A 16 7.58 -16.30 9.62
N LEU A 17 8.33 -15.24 9.97
CA LEU A 17 8.88 -15.01 11.30
C LEU A 17 8.09 -13.98 12.12
N LEU A 18 7.00 -13.42 11.59
CA LEU A 18 6.14 -12.50 12.34
C LEU A 18 5.58 -13.18 13.59
N LYS A 19 5.57 -12.45 14.69
CA LYS A 19 5.05 -12.91 15.98
C LYS A 19 3.79 -12.15 16.38
N VAL A 20 2.96 -12.77 17.21
CA VAL A 20 1.72 -12.15 17.70
C VAL A 20 2.02 -10.96 18.61
N ASN A 21 3.06 -11.05 19.46
CA ASN A 21 3.45 -9.91 20.30
C ASN A 21 3.84 -8.66 19.48
N ASP A 22 4.44 -8.85 18.29
CA ASP A 22 4.79 -7.72 17.42
C ASP A 22 3.52 -7.04 16.86
N ILE A 23 2.42 -7.79 16.64
CA ILE A 23 1.12 -7.24 16.21
C ILE A 23 0.48 -6.39 17.32
N TYR A 24 0.44 -6.91 18.55
CA TYR A 24 -0.12 -6.14 19.67
C TYR A 24 0.71 -4.90 20.01
N SER A 25 2.03 -4.99 19.86
CA SER A 25 2.91 -3.82 19.99
C SER A 25 2.58 -2.77 18.92
N ALA A 26 2.38 -3.21 17.67
CA ALA A 26 2.07 -2.34 16.54
C ALA A 26 0.74 -1.58 16.67
N LEU A 27 -0.26 -2.15 17.37
CA LEU A 27 -1.51 -1.45 17.67
C LEU A 27 -1.31 -0.19 18.52
N ASN A 28 -0.34 -0.24 19.44
CA ASN A 28 -0.09 0.84 20.39
C ASN A 28 0.86 1.89 19.83
N ASN A 29 1.95 1.46 19.19
CA ASN A 29 3.01 2.36 18.73
C ASN A 29 2.91 2.73 17.23
N GLY A 30 2.09 2.04 16.43
CA GLY A 30 1.96 2.27 15.00
C GLY A 30 3.08 1.70 14.14
N TYR A 31 3.98 0.89 14.71
CA TYR A 31 5.13 0.30 14.00
C TYR A 31 5.18 -1.21 14.18
N LEU A 32 5.25 -1.94 13.07
CA LEU A 32 5.43 -3.38 13.07
C LEU A 32 6.91 -3.75 12.94
N ARG A 33 7.38 -4.59 13.86
CA ARG A 33 8.74 -5.14 13.85
C ARG A 33 8.83 -6.34 12.91
N VAL A 34 9.77 -6.28 11.97
CA VAL A 34 9.98 -7.33 10.96
C VAL A 34 11.45 -7.75 10.93
N ALA A 35 11.70 -9.05 10.95
CA ALA A 35 13.04 -9.61 10.88
C ALA A 35 13.73 -9.32 9.52
N THR A 36 15.05 -9.09 9.53
CA THR A 36 15.85 -8.81 8.32
C THR A 36 16.94 -9.87 8.17
N LEU A 37 16.68 -10.87 7.32
CA LEU A 37 17.55 -12.05 7.16
C LEU A 37 18.81 -11.82 6.31
N LYS A 38 19.11 -10.58 5.89
CA LYS A 38 20.20 -10.27 4.93
C LYS A 38 21.39 -9.50 5.48
N ARG A 39 21.46 -9.18 6.77
CA ARG A 39 22.76 -8.79 7.36
C ARG A 39 23.53 -10.07 7.67
N ARG A 40 24.45 -10.45 6.77
CA ARG A 40 25.59 -11.27 7.18
C ARG A 40 26.37 -10.43 8.20
N ASP A 41 26.69 -10.99 9.34
CA ASP A 41 27.73 -10.41 10.20
C ASP A 41 29.04 -10.36 9.41
N LYS A 42 29.96 -9.46 9.81
CA LYS A 42 31.27 -9.25 9.16
C LYS A 42 32.10 -10.56 9.03
N THR A 43 31.72 -11.62 9.74
CA THR A 43 32.32 -12.95 9.78
C THR A 43 31.70 -13.97 8.81
N GLY A 44 30.69 -13.59 8.01
CA GLY A 44 30.12 -14.46 6.97
C GLY A 44 29.24 -15.61 7.48
N THR A 45 29.09 -15.76 8.80
CA THR A 45 28.20 -16.74 9.42
C THR A 45 26.76 -16.25 9.33
N LEU A 46 25.85 -17.09 8.82
CA LEU A 46 24.42 -16.90 9.07
C LEU A 46 24.24 -16.99 10.58
N GLY A 47 23.80 -15.93 11.25
CA GLY A 47 23.48 -15.98 12.67
C GLY A 47 22.52 -17.15 12.93
N SER A 48 23.06 -18.23 13.49
CA SER A 48 22.38 -19.53 13.64
C SER A 48 21.30 -19.53 14.72
N SER A 49 21.08 -18.38 15.36
CA SER A 49 20.03 -18.17 16.35
C SER A 49 18.99 -17.19 15.79
N PHE A 50 17.76 -17.68 15.56
CA PHE A 50 16.61 -16.87 15.13
C PHE A 50 16.33 -15.65 16.04
N GLU A 51 16.85 -15.68 17.27
CA GLU A 51 16.70 -14.63 18.27
C GLU A 51 17.62 -13.42 18.05
N LYS A 52 18.76 -13.60 17.34
CA LYS A 52 19.74 -12.54 17.03
C LYS A 52 19.55 -11.94 15.62
N ILE A 53 18.41 -12.17 14.97
CA ILE A 53 18.16 -11.60 13.65
C ILE A 53 17.85 -10.10 13.81
N PRO A 54 18.57 -9.19 13.12
CA PRO A 54 18.28 -7.76 13.17
C PRO A 54 16.85 -7.49 12.68
N LYS A 55 16.14 -6.60 13.37
CA LYS A 55 14.76 -6.23 13.05
C LYS A 55 14.71 -4.80 12.52
N ARG A 56 13.74 -4.52 11.65
CA ARG A 56 13.37 -3.15 11.24
C ARG A 56 11.93 -2.86 11.65
N GLU A 57 11.64 -1.59 11.88
CA GLU A 57 10.30 -1.11 12.20
C GLU A 57 9.68 -0.52 10.93
N ILE A 58 8.47 -0.99 10.59
CA ILE A 58 7.72 -0.55 9.42
C ILE A 58 6.45 0.13 9.92
N PRO A 59 6.17 1.39 9.54
CA PRO A 59 4.93 2.04 9.92
C PRO A 59 3.73 1.27 9.35
N ILE A 60 2.71 1.08 10.17
CA ILE A 60 1.49 0.36 9.78
C ILE A 60 0.26 1.21 10.13
N SER A 61 -0.75 1.18 9.25
CA SER A 61 -2.00 1.87 9.53
C SER A 61 -2.74 1.21 10.70
N ARG A 62 -3.51 2.00 11.48
CA ARG A 62 -4.35 1.43 12.55
C ARG A 62 -5.32 0.38 12.03
N THR A 63 -5.86 0.60 10.83
CA THR A 63 -6.78 -0.34 10.16
C THR A 63 -6.10 -1.68 9.88
N ASP A 64 -4.88 -1.67 9.33
CA ASP A 64 -4.13 -2.88 9.05
C ASP A 64 -3.69 -3.59 10.34
N ALA A 65 -3.25 -2.83 11.36
CA ALA A 65 -2.90 -3.40 12.66
C ALA A 65 -4.12 -4.08 13.31
N LYS A 66 -5.31 -3.45 13.24
CA LYS A 66 -6.56 -4.03 13.72
C LYS A 66 -6.93 -5.30 12.95
N LEU A 67 -6.83 -5.30 11.62
CA LEU A 67 -7.09 -6.49 10.80
C LEU A 67 -6.22 -7.67 11.22
N LEU A 68 -4.94 -7.44 11.54
CA LEU A 68 -4.04 -8.49 12.03
C LEU A 68 -4.42 -8.96 13.43
N ALA A 69 -4.81 -8.04 14.32
CA ALA A 69 -5.26 -8.40 15.66
C ALA A 69 -6.58 -9.20 15.63
N ASP A 70 -7.50 -8.85 14.75
CA ASP A 70 -8.74 -9.61 14.51
C ASP A 70 -8.40 -11.01 13.99
N PHE A 71 -7.46 -11.14 13.05
CA PHE A 71 -6.97 -12.45 12.59
C PHE A 71 -6.36 -13.27 13.75
N VAL A 72 -5.59 -12.64 14.64
CA VAL A 72 -5.03 -13.31 15.81
C VAL A 72 -6.15 -13.83 16.71
N THR A 73 -7.14 -13.00 17.01
CA THR A 73 -8.24 -13.32 17.93
C THR A 73 -9.18 -14.38 17.37
N TYR A 74 -9.65 -14.21 16.13
CA TYR A 74 -10.74 -15.02 15.59
C TYR A 74 -10.29 -16.21 14.76
N SER A 75 -9.06 -16.22 14.25
CA SER A 75 -8.56 -17.31 13.40
C SER A 75 -7.39 -18.05 14.04
N ARG A 76 -6.35 -17.33 14.46
CA ARG A 76 -5.13 -17.97 15.02
C ARG A 76 -5.37 -18.56 16.41
N ALA A 77 -5.98 -17.81 17.34
CA ALA A 77 -6.11 -18.26 18.73
C ALA A 77 -6.96 -19.54 18.89
N PRO A 78 -8.10 -19.71 18.19
CA PRO A 78 -8.84 -20.97 18.20
C PRO A 78 -8.01 -22.15 17.68
N LEU A 79 -7.27 -21.93 16.58
CA LEU A 79 -6.40 -22.94 16.00
C LEU A 79 -5.23 -23.31 16.92
N ALA A 80 -4.59 -22.31 17.52
CA ALA A 80 -3.50 -22.48 18.47
C ALA A 80 -3.95 -23.27 19.71
N LYS A 81 -5.16 -23.00 20.22
CA LYS A 81 -5.76 -23.74 21.33
C LYS A 81 -6.05 -25.19 20.94
N LYS A 82 -6.64 -25.41 19.76
CA LYS A 82 -6.95 -26.76 19.25
C LYS A 82 -5.69 -27.63 19.11
N LEU A 83 -4.58 -27.03 18.68
CA LEU A 83 -3.33 -27.73 18.38
C LEU A 83 -2.28 -27.62 19.50
N ASN A 84 -2.64 -27.06 20.67
CA ASN A 84 -1.74 -26.86 21.81
C ASN A 84 -0.41 -26.16 21.44
N VAL A 85 -0.50 -25.11 20.62
CA VAL A 85 0.68 -24.37 20.13
C VAL A 85 1.34 -23.58 21.26
N THR A 86 2.64 -23.78 21.45
CA THR A 86 3.44 -23.14 22.52
C THR A 86 4.23 -21.92 22.05
N HIS A 87 4.35 -21.71 20.74
CA HIS A 87 5.17 -20.64 20.16
C HIS A 87 4.33 -19.44 19.68
N ASP A 88 5.00 -18.30 19.53
CA ASP A 88 4.33 -17.01 19.26
C ASP A 88 4.20 -16.63 17.78
N TYR A 89 4.50 -17.55 16.85
CA TYR A 89 4.42 -17.22 15.42
C TYR A 89 2.98 -16.91 14.97
N LEU A 90 2.85 -15.91 14.09
CA LEU A 90 1.57 -15.40 13.61
C LEU A 90 0.84 -16.41 12.71
N PHE A 91 1.57 -17.02 11.78
CA PHE A 91 1.01 -17.94 10.80
C PHE A 91 1.34 -19.39 11.16
N LEU A 92 0.29 -20.19 11.33
CA LEU A 92 0.35 -21.58 11.75
C LEU A 92 -0.05 -22.50 10.60
N ASN A 93 0.53 -23.70 10.58
CA ASN A 93 0.04 -24.81 9.80
C ASN A 93 -1.22 -25.38 10.46
N GLU A 94 -2.30 -25.50 9.69
CA GLU A 94 -3.61 -25.92 10.20
C GLU A 94 -3.65 -27.36 10.73
N ASN A 95 -2.71 -28.20 10.31
CA ASN A 95 -2.64 -29.61 10.71
C ASN A 95 -1.64 -29.85 11.85
N THR A 96 -0.48 -29.17 11.83
CA THR A 96 0.60 -29.45 12.79
C THR A 96 0.74 -28.41 13.89
N GLY A 97 0.17 -27.20 13.72
CA GLY A 97 0.33 -26.08 14.65
C GLY A 97 1.69 -25.38 14.53
N GLU A 98 2.64 -25.98 13.80
CA GLU A 98 3.95 -25.40 13.51
C GLU A 98 3.84 -24.12 12.67
N ARG A 99 4.87 -23.29 12.73
CA ARG A 99 5.02 -22.10 11.89
C ARG A 99 4.93 -22.44 10.39
N LEU A 100 4.19 -21.62 9.63
CA LEU A 100 4.17 -21.76 8.17
C LEU A 100 5.56 -21.59 7.56
N THR A 101 5.93 -22.53 6.68
CA THR A 101 7.22 -22.45 5.99
C THR A 101 7.17 -21.42 4.86
N PRO A 102 8.31 -20.79 4.50
CA PRO A 102 8.37 -19.83 3.38
C PRO A 102 7.84 -20.38 2.05
N ASN A 103 8.00 -21.68 1.79
CA ASN A 103 7.51 -22.32 0.58
C ASN A 103 5.99 -22.39 0.56
N THR A 104 5.35 -22.65 1.71
CA THR A 104 3.89 -22.66 1.85
C THR A 104 3.27 -21.33 1.40
N PHE A 105 3.86 -20.18 1.79
CA PHE A 105 3.40 -18.86 1.31
C PHE A 105 3.42 -18.75 -0.23
N THR A 106 4.40 -19.37 -0.89
CA THR A 106 4.49 -19.34 -2.36
C THR A 106 3.41 -20.20 -2.99
N THR A 107 3.19 -21.40 -2.43
CA THR A 107 2.13 -22.31 -2.87
C THR A 107 0.75 -21.67 -2.69
N GLU A 108 0.47 -21.08 -1.53
CA GLU A 108 -0.81 -20.43 -1.25
C GLU A 108 -1.07 -19.24 -2.18
N VAL A 109 -0.07 -18.37 -2.42
CA VAL A 109 -0.21 -17.27 -3.38
C VAL A 109 -0.54 -17.78 -4.79
N ARG A 110 0.13 -18.83 -5.26
CA ARG A 110 -0.14 -19.42 -6.58
C ARG A 110 -1.53 -20.05 -6.65
N LYS A 111 -1.96 -20.73 -5.59
CA LYS A 111 -3.29 -21.32 -5.48
C LYS A 111 -4.37 -20.23 -5.57
N ILE A 112 -4.21 -19.15 -4.82
CA ILE A 112 -5.14 -18.01 -4.85
C ILE A 112 -5.16 -17.35 -6.24
N ALA A 113 -3.99 -17.13 -6.86
CA ALA A 113 -3.90 -16.56 -8.20
C ALA A 113 -4.63 -17.43 -9.24
N LYS A 114 -4.46 -18.76 -9.18
CA LYS A 114 -5.15 -19.70 -10.06
C LYS A 114 -6.67 -19.65 -9.86
N LEU A 115 -7.14 -19.62 -8.61
CA LEU A 115 -8.57 -19.52 -8.30
C LEU A 115 -9.18 -18.20 -8.75
N ALA A 116 -8.39 -17.12 -8.74
CA ALA A 116 -8.80 -15.80 -9.22
C ALA A 116 -8.70 -15.65 -10.76
N GLY A 117 -8.29 -16.68 -11.49
CA GLY A 117 -8.16 -16.62 -12.96
C GLY A 117 -6.95 -15.82 -13.46
N VAL A 118 -5.95 -15.56 -12.61
CA VAL A 118 -4.73 -14.87 -13.02
C VAL A 118 -3.87 -15.84 -13.84
N LEU A 119 -3.72 -15.53 -15.14
CA LEU A 119 -2.99 -16.36 -16.10
C LEU A 119 -1.47 -16.26 -15.97
N GLU A 120 -1.00 -15.17 -15.38
CA GLU A 120 0.43 -14.87 -15.22
C GLU A 120 1.05 -15.58 -14.02
N THR A 121 2.38 -15.72 -14.04
CA THR A 121 3.11 -16.32 -12.93
C THR A 121 3.18 -15.37 -11.74
N VAL A 122 2.37 -15.64 -10.71
CA VAL A 122 2.39 -14.87 -9.46
C VAL A 122 3.37 -15.47 -8.44
N SER A 123 4.08 -14.60 -7.72
CA SER A 123 4.91 -15.00 -6.58
C SER A 123 4.84 -13.96 -5.46
N PRO A 124 5.18 -14.35 -4.20
CA PRO A 124 5.32 -13.40 -3.10
C PRO A 124 6.29 -12.25 -3.38
N HIS A 125 7.24 -12.42 -4.31
CA HIS A 125 8.19 -11.36 -4.64
C HIS A 125 7.51 -10.18 -5.35
N LEU A 126 6.45 -10.42 -6.13
CA LEU A 126 5.73 -9.36 -6.85
C LEU A 126 5.09 -8.34 -5.90
N PHE A 127 4.61 -8.78 -4.73
CA PHE A 127 4.13 -7.86 -3.68
C PHE A 127 5.25 -6.93 -3.20
N ARG A 128 6.46 -7.46 -3.02
CA ARG A 128 7.63 -6.65 -2.68
C ARG A 128 7.99 -5.69 -3.81
N HIS A 129 7.92 -6.12 -5.07
CA HIS A 129 8.14 -5.23 -6.22
C HIS A 129 7.14 -4.05 -6.18
N ARG A 130 5.84 -4.35 -6.07
CA ARG A 130 4.79 -3.34 -6.00
C ARG A 130 4.95 -2.39 -4.82
N PHE A 131 5.32 -2.92 -3.66
CA PHE A 131 5.58 -2.11 -2.46
C PHE A 131 6.70 -1.08 -2.70
N ILE A 132 7.82 -1.51 -3.29
CA ILE A 132 8.96 -0.62 -3.59
C ILE A 132 8.54 0.45 -4.61
N THR A 133 7.85 0.07 -5.68
CA THR A 133 7.30 1.02 -6.67
C THR A 133 6.43 2.07 -6.00
N LYS A 134 5.50 1.67 -5.10
CA LYS A 134 4.64 2.61 -4.38
C LYS A 134 5.42 3.60 -3.51
N ILE A 135 6.51 3.17 -2.88
CA ILE A 135 7.39 4.09 -2.13
C ILE A 135 8.04 5.09 -3.09
N PHE A 136 8.58 4.63 -4.22
CA PHE A 136 9.15 5.55 -5.22
C PHE A 136 8.12 6.57 -5.71
N VAL A 137 6.91 6.13 -6.09
CA VAL A 137 5.82 7.00 -6.52
C VAL A 137 5.51 8.05 -5.44
N ALA A 138 5.38 7.63 -4.18
CA ALA A 138 5.09 8.55 -3.09
C ALA A 138 6.19 9.60 -2.89
N GLU A 139 7.46 9.21 -2.99
CA GLU A 139 8.58 10.14 -2.85
C GLU A 139 8.70 11.11 -4.05
N ILE A 140 8.44 10.64 -5.28
CA ILE A 140 8.38 11.49 -6.48
C ILE A 140 7.26 12.53 -6.36
N LEU A 141 6.07 12.11 -5.90
CA LEU A 141 4.91 13.00 -5.75
C LEU A 141 5.12 14.07 -4.66
N LYS A 142 5.79 13.73 -3.55
CA LYS A 142 6.12 14.72 -2.49
C LYS A 142 6.98 15.86 -3.04
N VAL A 143 8.03 15.52 -3.78
CA VAL A 143 8.97 16.51 -4.33
C VAL A 143 8.30 17.42 -5.35
N LYS A 144 7.33 16.89 -6.11
CA LYS A 144 6.50 17.70 -7.00
C LYS A 144 5.61 18.68 -6.23
N ALA A 145 4.98 18.25 -5.13
CA ALA A 145 4.13 19.13 -4.32
C ALA A 145 4.91 20.33 -3.75
N ASP A 146 6.19 20.12 -3.41
CA ASP A 146 7.05 21.15 -2.84
C ASP A 146 7.68 22.09 -3.90
N SER A 147 7.64 21.74 -5.19
CA SER A 147 8.28 22.53 -6.27
C SER A 147 7.36 22.74 -7.48
N LEU A 148 6.50 23.76 -7.40
CA LEU A 148 5.49 24.09 -8.40
C LEU A 148 6.00 24.60 -9.77
N GLY A 149 7.31 24.61 -10.06
CA GLY A 149 7.82 25.30 -11.25
C GLY A 149 8.96 24.67 -12.05
N ASP A 150 9.69 23.68 -11.51
CA ASP A 150 10.92 23.20 -12.17
C ASP A 150 11.07 21.67 -12.03
N PHE A 151 10.02 20.93 -12.35
CA PHE A 151 9.98 19.45 -12.30
C PHE A 151 11.11 18.78 -13.12
N ASN A 152 11.52 19.41 -14.22
CA ASN A 152 12.63 18.94 -15.06
C ASN A 152 14.02 19.30 -14.50
N ARG A 153 14.12 20.26 -13.55
CA ARG A 153 15.38 20.68 -12.90
C ARG A 153 15.54 20.07 -11.51
N ALA A 154 14.42 19.77 -10.86
CA ALA A 154 14.29 18.97 -9.63
C ALA A 154 14.00 17.49 -9.95
N ILE A 155 14.52 16.98 -11.08
CA ILE A 155 14.81 15.56 -11.22
C ILE A 155 15.70 15.23 -10.04
N LEU A 156 15.09 14.69 -8.99
CA LEU A 156 15.76 14.24 -7.79
C LEU A 156 17.01 13.53 -8.23
N ASP A 157 18.17 13.90 -7.67
CA ASP A 157 19.38 13.13 -7.84
C ASP A 157 18.95 11.68 -7.60
N THR A 158 18.96 10.90 -8.68
CA THR A 158 18.33 9.57 -8.69
C THR A 158 19.01 8.71 -7.63
N GLU A 159 20.28 9.03 -7.31
CA GLU A 159 21.05 8.45 -6.22
C GLU A 159 20.52 8.85 -4.84
N SER A 160 20.19 10.11 -4.59
CA SER A 160 19.56 10.56 -3.33
C SER A 160 18.22 9.84 -3.06
N LEU A 161 17.37 9.73 -4.08
CA LEU A 161 16.09 9.02 -3.99
C LEU A 161 16.31 7.52 -3.77
N LYS A 162 17.23 6.91 -4.52
CA LYS A 162 17.62 5.50 -4.35
C LYS A 162 18.11 5.23 -2.93
N ARG A 163 18.95 6.10 -2.33
CA ARG A 163 19.44 5.95 -0.95
C ARG A 163 18.29 5.96 0.06
N LYS A 164 17.36 6.91 -0.05
CA LYS A 164 16.21 7.00 0.85
C LYS A 164 15.32 5.76 0.74
N VAL A 165 15.01 5.33 -0.48
CA VAL A 165 14.21 4.09 -0.69
C VAL A 165 14.98 2.86 -0.22
N GLN A 166 16.31 2.81 -0.41
CA GLN A 166 17.17 1.72 0.05
C GLN A 166 17.11 1.55 1.56
N GLU A 167 17.18 2.64 2.33
CA GLU A 167 17.05 2.63 3.79
C GLU A 167 15.69 2.08 4.24
N LEU A 168 14.60 2.59 3.67
CA LEU A 168 13.23 2.15 4.00
C LEU A 168 12.99 0.68 3.66
N THR A 169 13.53 0.21 2.53
CA THR A 169 13.23 -1.12 2.00
C THR A 169 14.26 -2.18 2.41
N GLY A 170 15.40 -1.76 2.98
CA GLY A 170 16.52 -2.62 3.38
C GLY A 170 17.18 -3.35 2.21
N HIS A 171 17.36 -2.68 1.07
CA HIS A 171 18.13 -3.25 -0.05
C HIS A 171 19.62 -3.19 0.22
N ARG A 172 20.34 -4.21 -0.24
CA ARG A 172 21.79 -4.28 -0.06
C ARG A 172 22.54 -3.34 -1.01
N SER A 173 22.04 -3.21 -2.23
CA SER A 173 22.64 -2.33 -3.22
C SER A 173 21.57 -1.44 -3.87
N PRO A 174 21.87 -0.17 -4.13
CA PRO A 174 20.94 0.78 -4.73
C PRO A 174 20.61 0.42 -6.18
N GLU A 175 21.51 -0.23 -6.92
CA GLU A 175 21.32 -0.64 -8.32
C GLU A 175 20.17 -1.66 -8.46
N SER A 176 19.93 -2.47 -7.43
CA SER A 176 18.77 -3.36 -7.40
C SER A 176 17.41 -2.63 -7.44
N LEU A 177 17.42 -1.31 -7.22
CA LEU A 177 16.24 -0.46 -7.28
C LEU A 177 15.99 0.13 -8.68
N ASP A 178 16.95 0.09 -9.60
CA ASP A 178 16.85 0.76 -10.91
C ASP A 178 15.63 0.30 -11.72
N ARG A 179 15.26 -0.98 -11.58
CA ARG A 179 14.08 -1.56 -12.23
C ARG A 179 12.76 -0.88 -11.81
N TYR A 180 12.69 -0.28 -10.63
CA TYR A 180 11.45 0.36 -10.16
C TYR A 180 11.33 1.81 -10.61
N ILE A 181 12.44 2.44 -10.99
CA ILE A 181 12.51 3.89 -11.21
C ILE A 181 11.59 4.26 -12.37
N HIS A 182 11.84 3.75 -13.58
CA HIS A 182 11.02 4.06 -14.76
C HIS A 182 9.53 3.77 -14.54
N ILE A 183 9.18 2.60 -13.97
CA ILE A 183 7.77 2.23 -13.68
C ILE A 183 7.13 3.22 -12.70
N ALA A 184 7.86 3.63 -11.66
CA ALA A 184 7.35 4.58 -10.68
C ALA A 184 7.20 5.99 -11.26
N TRP A 185 8.09 6.41 -12.15
CA TRP A 185 7.96 7.68 -12.88
C TRP A 185 6.72 7.67 -13.77
N ASP A 186 6.52 6.63 -14.57
CA ASP A 186 5.36 6.50 -15.45
C ASP A 186 4.05 6.54 -14.64
N GLU A 187 3.98 5.81 -13.52
CA GLU A 187 2.81 5.82 -12.63
C GLU A 187 2.60 7.18 -11.97
N ALA A 188 3.67 7.83 -11.47
CA ALA A 188 3.58 9.16 -10.84
C ALA A 188 3.12 10.23 -11.84
N MET A 189 3.57 10.16 -13.09
CA MET A 189 3.14 11.04 -14.18
C MET A 189 1.70 10.78 -14.58
N GLY A 190 1.29 9.50 -14.68
CA GLY A 190 -0.11 9.14 -14.91
C GLY A 190 -1.05 9.73 -13.85
N LEU A 191 -0.69 9.59 -12.57
CA LEU A 191 -1.45 10.17 -11.45
C LEU A 191 -1.47 11.69 -11.52
N THR A 192 -0.31 12.31 -11.76
CA THR A 192 -0.16 13.75 -11.95
C THR A 192 -1.06 14.30 -13.05
N ASN A 193 -1.14 13.62 -14.19
CA ASN A 193 -1.93 14.08 -15.34
C ASN A 193 -3.43 13.84 -15.14
N ALA A 194 -3.81 12.86 -14.32
CA ALA A 194 -5.20 12.58 -13.97
C ALA A 194 -5.76 13.54 -12.89
N LEU A 195 -4.92 14.02 -11.96
CA LEU A 195 -5.35 14.88 -10.85
C LEU A 195 -6.04 16.18 -11.29
N PRO A 196 -5.50 16.97 -12.25
CA PRO A 196 -6.19 18.13 -12.79
C PRO A 196 -7.55 17.78 -13.36
N LYS A 197 -7.69 16.65 -14.08
CA LYS A 197 -8.98 16.22 -14.62
C LYS A 197 -10.00 15.94 -13.51
N ILE A 198 -9.60 15.21 -12.47
CA ILE A 198 -10.46 14.93 -11.30
C ILE A 198 -10.85 16.22 -10.60
N GLN A 199 -9.90 17.13 -10.37
CA GLN A 199 -10.17 18.43 -9.76
C GLN A 199 -11.14 19.27 -10.59
N THR A 200 -10.97 19.30 -11.92
CA THR A 200 -11.91 19.96 -12.83
C THR A 200 -13.30 19.36 -12.74
N HIS A 201 -13.44 18.03 -12.67
CA HIS A 201 -14.75 17.40 -12.49
C HIS A 201 -15.40 17.77 -11.15
N ILE A 202 -14.65 17.74 -10.05
CA ILE A 202 -15.14 18.14 -8.72
C ILE A 202 -15.56 19.62 -8.71
N GLU A 203 -14.79 20.50 -9.35
CA GLU A 203 -15.12 21.93 -9.45
C GLU A 203 -16.37 22.17 -10.30
N ILE A 204 -16.51 21.46 -11.42
CA ILE A 204 -17.73 21.49 -12.25
C ILE A 204 -18.95 21.03 -11.44
N ASP A 205 -18.84 19.95 -10.69
CA ASP A 205 -19.93 19.44 -9.85
C ASP A 205 -20.31 20.42 -8.74
N SER A 206 -19.32 21.03 -8.08
CA SER A 206 -19.56 22.07 -7.06
C SER A 206 -20.22 23.32 -7.63
N ILE A 207 -19.77 23.81 -8.79
CA ILE A 207 -20.38 24.94 -9.49
C ILE A 207 -21.83 24.60 -9.88
N ARG A 208 -22.09 23.36 -10.31
CA ARG A 208 -23.44 22.88 -10.63
C ARG A 208 -24.34 22.90 -9.41
N GLU A 209 -23.92 22.30 -8.30
CA GLU A 209 -24.72 22.27 -7.06
C GLU A 209 -25.06 23.68 -6.58
N GLN A 210 -24.09 24.60 -6.63
CA GLN A 210 -24.32 26.01 -6.28
C GLN A 210 -25.29 26.69 -7.24
N ALA A 211 -25.16 26.47 -8.54
CA ALA A 211 -26.06 27.04 -9.54
C ALA A 211 -27.51 26.53 -9.36
N VAL A 212 -27.70 25.23 -9.14
CA VAL A 212 -29.02 24.64 -8.85
C VAL A 212 -29.61 25.23 -7.57
N SER A 213 -28.82 25.37 -6.51
CA SER A 213 -29.27 25.99 -5.26
C SER A 213 -29.68 27.45 -5.45
N LEU A 214 -28.89 28.25 -6.18
CA LEU A 214 -29.19 29.65 -6.51
C LEU A 214 -30.49 29.77 -7.33
N LEU A 215 -30.66 28.92 -8.33
CA LEU A 215 -31.87 28.89 -9.15
C LEU A 215 -33.10 28.46 -8.34
N ALA A 216 -32.96 27.52 -7.40
CA ALA A 216 -34.04 27.13 -6.49
C ALA A 216 -34.43 28.25 -5.52
N THR A 217 -33.47 29.04 -5.01
CA THR A 217 -33.77 30.23 -4.21
C THR A 217 -34.48 31.31 -5.03
N LEU A 218 -34.05 31.55 -6.26
CA LEU A 218 -34.68 32.53 -7.15
C LEU A 218 -36.11 32.11 -7.56
N ALA A 219 -36.36 30.81 -7.75
CA ALA A 219 -37.68 30.28 -8.05
C ALA A 219 -38.66 30.37 -6.86
N ASN A 220 -38.15 30.38 -5.63
CA ASN A 220 -38.96 30.56 -4.41
C ASN A 220 -39.29 32.04 -4.13
N GLU A 221 -38.50 32.99 -4.64
CA GLU A 221 -38.74 34.44 -4.49
C GLU A 221 -39.71 35.01 -5.55
N GLY A 222 -40.14 34.20 -6.53
CA GLY A 222 -41.11 34.56 -7.55
C GLY A 222 -41.05 33.61 -8.74
N ALA A 223 -42.12 33.52 -9.54
CA ALA A 223 -42.23 32.56 -10.64
C ALA A 223 -40.97 32.61 -11.56
N PRO A 224 -40.29 31.48 -11.80
CA PRO A 224 -39.01 31.47 -12.51
C PRO A 224 -39.17 32.03 -13.92
N SER A 225 -38.32 32.98 -14.29
CA SER A 225 -38.33 33.59 -15.62
C SER A 225 -37.95 32.54 -16.68
N ARG A 226 -38.31 32.81 -17.94
CA ARG A 226 -38.02 31.90 -19.06
C ARG A 226 -36.50 31.67 -19.21
N GLU A 227 -35.71 32.70 -18.89
CA GLU A 227 -34.24 32.66 -18.90
C GLU A 227 -33.69 31.76 -17.78
N THR A 228 -34.31 31.76 -16.59
CA THR A 228 -33.89 30.90 -15.45
C THR A 228 -34.11 29.43 -15.77
N ARG A 229 -35.23 29.09 -16.43
CA ARG A 229 -35.47 27.72 -16.93
C ARG A 229 -34.52 27.33 -18.06
N ALA A 230 -34.27 28.22 -19.02
CA ALA A 230 -33.34 27.93 -20.12
C ALA A 230 -31.90 27.70 -19.62
N LEU A 231 -31.47 28.42 -18.57
CA LEU A 231 -30.18 28.21 -17.93
C LEU A 231 -30.12 26.85 -17.20
N LEU A 232 -31.20 26.45 -16.54
CA LEU A 232 -31.33 25.14 -15.88
C LEU A 232 -31.28 23.99 -16.90
N ASP A 233 -31.97 24.14 -18.03
CA ASP A 233 -31.97 23.18 -19.13
C ASP A 233 -30.58 23.10 -19.80
N LEU A 234 -29.88 24.24 -19.94
CA LEU A 234 -28.51 24.25 -20.44
C LEU A 234 -27.56 23.51 -19.49
N LEU A 235 -27.63 23.80 -18.19
CA LEU A 235 -26.79 23.16 -17.17
C LEU A 235 -27.05 21.65 -17.04
N THR A 236 -28.30 21.21 -17.23
CA THR A 236 -28.65 19.78 -17.28
C THR A 236 -28.28 19.12 -18.61
N SER A 237 -28.32 19.83 -19.73
CA SER A 237 -27.91 19.29 -21.04
C SER A 237 -26.42 18.92 -21.13
N PHE A 238 -25.57 19.52 -20.29
CA PHE A 238 -24.16 19.12 -20.15
C PHE A 238 -23.99 17.68 -19.62
N GLU A 239 -25.02 17.07 -18.99
CA GLU A 239 -25.00 15.65 -18.58
C GLU A 239 -24.96 14.68 -19.76
N ALA A 240 -25.41 15.07 -20.95
CA ALA A 240 -25.47 14.18 -22.12
C ALA A 240 -24.14 14.11 -22.91
N LEU A 241 -23.15 14.94 -22.55
CA LEU A 241 -21.89 15.11 -23.28
C LEU A 241 -20.65 14.62 -22.51
N LEU A 242 -20.82 14.17 -21.26
CA LEU A 242 -19.80 13.53 -20.43
C LEU A 242 -20.04 12.01 -20.37
#